data_AF-A0A2D8EJ00-F1
#
_entry.id   AF-A0A2D8EJ00-F1
#
_cell.length_a   1.000
_cell.length_b   1.000
_cell.length_c   1.000
_cell.angle_alpha   90.00
_cell.angle_beta   90.00
_cell.angle_gamma   90.00
#
_symmetry.space_group_name_H-M   'P 1'
#
loop_
_entity.id
_entity.type
_entity.pdbx_description
1 polymer ?
#
loop_
_entity_poly.entity_id
_entity_poly.type
_entity_poly.pdbx_seq_one_letter_code
_entity_poly.pdbx_strand_id
1 'polypeptide(L)'
;MVIDALNMFIRNYIVNPMISTNGNPIGGAVGFLNSLKKLMREANPDQVIICWDGSGGSQKRRQTVKEYKQGRKPIRKNYEVEGMSEQSQKENMVWQQQILMEMLNEMPVMQLVLDRVEADDIISMVVGSPKYKGWQKVIVSS
;
A
#
# COMPACT_ATOMS: atom_id res chain seq x y z
N MET A 1 -6.64 13.06 -4.96
CA MET A 1 -5.88 11.87 -5.40
C MET A 1 -6.14 10.73 -4.43
N VAL A 2 -6.47 9.54 -4.96
CA VAL A 2 -6.74 8.33 -4.16
C VAL A 2 -5.69 7.28 -4.54
N ILE A 3 -5.02 6.70 -3.56
CA ILE A 3 -3.86 5.81 -3.74
C ILE A 3 -4.21 4.42 -3.22
N ASP A 4 -3.94 3.43 -4.03
CA ASP A 4 -3.87 2.02 -3.61
C ASP A 4 -2.54 1.78 -2.89
N ALA A 5 -2.61 1.63 -1.58
CA ALA A 5 -1.44 1.62 -0.72
C ALA A 5 -0.61 0.35 -0.87
N LEU A 6 -1.26 -0.83 -0.91
CA LEU A 6 -0.55 -2.11 -0.95
C LEU A 6 0.20 -2.25 -2.27
N ASN A 7 -0.43 -1.91 -3.39
CA ASN A 7 0.22 -1.99 -4.70
C ASN A 7 1.44 -1.05 -4.79
N MET A 8 1.31 0.19 -4.29
CA MET A 8 2.44 1.12 -4.27
C MET A 8 3.57 0.68 -3.31
N PHE A 9 3.21 0.16 -2.14
CA PHE A 9 4.16 -0.35 -1.16
C PHE A 9 4.95 -1.53 -1.71
N ILE A 10 4.28 -2.56 -2.25
CA ILE A 10 4.94 -3.77 -2.77
C ILE A 10 5.91 -3.43 -3.90
N ARG A 11 5.56 -2.52 -4.81
CA ARG A 11 6.48 -2.08 -5.87
C ARG A 11 7.80 -1.52 -5.32
N ASN A 12 7.72 -0.72 -4.27
CA ASN A 12 8.91 -0.17 -3.63
C ASN A 12 9.66 -1.23 -2.82
N TYR A 13 8.92 -2.08 -2.11
CA TYR A 13 9.47 -3.14 -1.26
C TYR A 13 10.32 -4.15 -2.05
N ILE A 14 9.92 -4.49 -3.28
CA ILE A 14 10.66 -5.45 -4.11
C ILE A 14 11.91 -4.87 -4.77
N VAL A 15 11.96 -3.56 -5.05
CA VAL A 15 13.07 -2.95 -5.82
C VAL A 15 14.06 -2.17 -4.98
N ASN A 16 13.66 -1.62 -3.84
CA ASN A 16 14.49 -0.68 -3.08
C ASN A 16 15.32 -1.40 -2.00
N PRO A 17 16.66 -1.48 -2.14
CA PRO A 17 17.52 -2.22 -1.21
C PRO A 17 17.91 -1.41 0.04
N MET A 18 17.28 -0.25 0.29
CA MET A 18 17.65 0.62 1.40
C MET A 18 17.57 -0.08 2.76
N ILE A 19 18.59 0.13 3.58
CA ILE A 19 18.73 -0.41 4.93
C ILE A 19 18.64 0.72 5.96
N SER A 20 17.94 0.48 7.06
CA SER A 20 17.87 1.39 8.21
C SER A 20 19.19 1.42 8.98
N THR A 21 19.35 2.39 9.88
CA THR A 21 20.51 2.47 10.80
C THR A 21 20.68 1.23 11.67
N ASN A 22 19.60 0.47 11.89
CA ASN A 22 19.60 -0.74 12.70
C ASN A 22 19.85 -2.01 11.87
N GLY A 23 20.23 -1.89 10.60
CA GLY A 23 20.55 -3.02 9.72
C GLY A 23 19.33 -3.70 9.07
N ASN A 24 18.10 -3.26 9.36
CA ASN A 24 16.89 -3.84 8.78
C ASN A 24 16.52 -3.18 7.45
N PRO A 25 16.13 -3.94 6.41
CA PRO A 25 15.59 -3.36 5.17
C PRO A 25 14.38 -2.47 5.42
N ILE A 26 14.37 -1.29 4.79
CA ILE A 26 13.33 -0.25 4.97
C ILE A 26 12.86 0.36 3.64
N GLY A 27 13.30 -0.19 2.51
CA GLY A 27 13.07 0.36 1.18
C GLY A 27 11.61 0.46 0.73
N GLY A 28 10.72 -0.38 1.26
CA GLY A 28 9.28 -0.31 1.00
C GLY A 28 8.67 0.97 1.57
N ALA A 29 8.93 1.26 2.85
CA ALA A 29 8.42 2.48 3.50
C ALA A 29 9.04 3.75 2.91
N VAL A 30 10.37 3.80 2.76
CA VAL A 30 11.05 4.98 2.20
C VAL A 30 10.69 5.20 0.73
N GLY A 31 10.63 4.12 -0.05
CA GLY A 31 10.21 4.20 -1.46
C GLY A 31 8.77 4.66 -1.61
N PHE A 32 7.86 4.21 -0.73
CA PHE A 32 6.48 4.70 -0.70
C PHE A 32 6.43 6.22 -0.45
N LEU A 33 7.14 6.73 0.55
CA LEU A 33 7.17 8.17 0.84
C LEU A 33 7.75 8.99 -0.32
N ASN A 34 8.81 8.49 -0.96
CA ASN A 34 9.36 9.13 -2.16
C ASN A 34 8.39 9.12 -3.34
N SER A 35 7.66 8.01 -3.53
CA SER A 35 6.61 7.89 -4.55
C SER A 35 5.48 8.88 -4.28
N LEU A 36 5.02 8.95 -3.03
CA LEU A 36 4.00 9.90 -2.59
C LEU A 36 4.43 11.34 -2.81
N LYS A 37 5.66 11.71 -2.41
CA LYS A 37 6.24 13.04 -2.65
C LYS A 37 6.26 13.40 -4.14
N LYS A 38 6.66 12.45 -5.00
CA LYS A 38 6.66 12.65 -6.45
C LYS A 38 5.23 12.90 -6.97
N LEU A 39 4.28 12.03 -6.59
CA LEU A 39 2.88 12.15 -7.00
C LEU A 39 2.25 13.47 -6.54
N MET A 40 2.54 13.92 -5.31
CA MET A 40 2.06 15.20 -4.81
C MET A 40 2.61 16.38 -5.62
N ARG A 41 3.87 16.33 -6.06
CA ARG A 41 4.47 17.38 -6.91
C ARG A 41 3.89 17.41 -8.32
N GLU A 42 3.64 16.23 -8.90
CA GLU A 42 3.16 16.10 -10.28
C GLU A 42 1.67 16.36 -10.41
N ALA A 43 0.87 15.80 -9.51
CA ALA A 43 -0.59 15.93 -9.53
C ALA A 43 -1.10 17.16 -8.79
N ASN A 44 -0.26 17.79 -7.94
CA ASN A 44 -0.61 18.92 -7.07
C ASN A 44 -2.02 18.80 -6.43
N PRO A 45 -2.32 17.69 -5.72
CA PRO A 45 -3.68 17.41 -5.28
C PRO A 45 -4.08 18.24 -4.05
N ASP A 46 -5.32 18.72 -4.02
CA ASP A 46 -5.90 19.36 -2.84
C ASP A 46 -6.11 18.39 -1.67
N GLN A 47 -6.26 17.10 -1.98
CA GLN A 47 -6.46 16.04 -0.98
C GLN A 47 -5.85 14.71 -1.43
N VAL A 48 -5.21 14.02 -0.47
CA VAL A 48 -4.66 12.68 -0.65
C VAL A 48 -5.39 11.70 0.25
N ILE A 49 -5.82 10.58 -0.34
CA ILE A 49 -6.50 9.48 0.35
C ILE A 49 -5.72 8.21 0.05
N ILE A 50 -5.31 7.49 1.09
CA ILE A 50 -4.54 6.25 1.02
C ILE A 50 -5.46 5.12 1.46
N CYS A 51 -5.73 4.18 0.57
CA CYS A 51 -6.63 3.06 0.79
C CYS A 51 -5.81 1.79 1.01
N TRP A 52 -6.03 1.15 2.16
CA TRP A 52 -5.38 -0.09 2.56
C TRP A 52 -6.34 -1.27 2.45
N ASP A 53 -5.81 -2.46 2.17
CA ASP A 53 -6.57 -3.70 2.32
C ASP A 53 -6.87 -3.96 3.79
N GLY A 54 -8.15 -4.19 4.11
CA GLY A 54 -8.55 -4.57 5.45
C GLY A 54 -8.24 -6.02 5.78
N SER A 55 -8.19 -6.33 7.08
CA SER A 55 -8.00 -7.69 7.54
C SER A 55 -9.09 -8.60 6.96
N GLY A 56 -8.67 -9.67 6.28
CA GLY A 56 -9.59 -10.60 5.64
C GLY A 56 -10.34 -10.04 4.41
N GLY A 57 -9.86 -8.98 3.74
CA GLY A 57 -10.53 -8.35 2.58
C GLY A 57 -10.96 -9.32 1.46
N SER A 58 -10.17 -10.37 1.21
CA SER A 58 -10.51 -11.39 0.21
C SER A 58 -11.31 -12.59 0.77
N GLN A 59 -11.57 -12.69 2.08
CA GLN A 59 -12.16 -13.89 2.69
C GLN A 59 -13.54 -14.19 2.12
N LYS A 60 -14.43 -13.19 2.04
CA LYS A 60 -15.78 -13.35 1.47
C LYS A 60 -15.71 -13.83 0.02
N ARG A 61 -14.84 -13.22 -0.80
CA ARG A 61 -14.64 -13.58 -2.21
C ARG A 61 -14.08 -15.00 -2.36
N ARG A 62 -13.13 -15.41 -1.52
CA ARG A 62 -12.56 -16.77 -1.50
C ARG A 62 -13.55 -17.85 -1.02
N GLN A 63 -14.49 -17.50 -0.13
CA GLN A 63 -15.56 -18.41 0.28
C GLN A 63 -16.55 -18.65 -0.86
N THR A 64 -16.83 -17.63 -1.68
CA THR A 64 -17.72 -17.75 -2.85
C THR A 64 -17.02 -18.39 -4.05
N VAL A 65 -15.78 -17.99 -4.33
CA VAL A 65 -14.97 -18.41 -5.48
C VAL A 65 -13.61 -18.85 -4.96
N LYS A 66 -13.38 -20.16 -4.84
CA LYS A 66 -12.18 -20.70 -4.20
C LYS A 66 -10.90 -20.30 -4.94
N GLU A 67 -10.98 -20.22 -6.26
CA GLU A 67 -9.93 -19.84 -7.20
C GLU A 67 -9.60 -18.34 -7.21
N TYR A 68 -10.33 -17.53 -6.44
CA TYR A 68 -10.10 -16.09 -6.37
C TYR A 68 -8.67 -15.76 -5.92
N LYS A 69 -7.91 -15.14 -6.83
CA LYS A 69 -6.48 -14.78 -6.68
C LYS A 69 -5.51 -15.98 -6.56
N GLN A 70 -5.92 -17.22 -6.85
CA GLN A 70 -5.04 -18.40 -6.74
C GLN A 70 -3.85 -18.36 -7.71
N GLY A 71 -3.97 -17.72 -8.88
CA GLY A 71 -2.89 -17.59 -9.86
C GLY A 71 -1.87 -16.47 -9.57
N ARG A 72 -1.98 -15.74 -8.46
CA ARG A 72 -1.03 -14.65 -8.16
C ARG A 72 0.34 -15.22 -7.82
N LYS A 73 1.37 -14.76 -8.54
CA LYS A 73 2.75 -15.12 -8.23
C LYS A 73 3.12 -14.63 -6.82
N PRO A 74 3.92 -15.39 -6.07
CA PRO A 74 4.45 -14.91 -4.80
C PRO A 74 5.30 -13.66 -5.03
N ILE A 75 5.28 -12.75 -4.06
CA ILE A 75 6.12 -11.56 -4.08
C ILE A 75 7.58 -12.01 -4.02
N ARG A 76 8.40 -11.57 -4.99
CA ARG A 76 9.84 -11.82 -5.04
C ARG A 76 10.57 -10.49 -5.11
N LYS A 77 11.57 -10.31 -4.23
CA LYS A 77 12.45 -9.14 -4.26
C LYS A 77 13.42 -9.24 -5.44
N ASN A 78 13.84 -8.09 -5.94
CA ASN A 78 14.89 -7.97 -6.95
C ASN A 78 16.28 -7.74 -6.31
N TYR A 79 16.37 -7.89 -5.00
CA TYR A 79 17.60 -7.80 -4.22
C TYR A 79 17.56 -8.84 -3.10
N GLU A 80 18.74 -9.32 -2.71
CA GLU A 80 18.90 -10.23 -1.59
C GLU A 80 19.34 -9.47 -0.35
N VAL A 81 18.91 -9.96 0.81
CA VAL A 81 19.38 -9.50 2.11
C VAL A 81 19.97 -10.70 2.80
N GLU A 82 21.28 -10.68 3.00
CA GLU A 82 22.02 -11.79 3.58
C GLU A 82 21.46 -12.15 4.97
N GLY A 83 21.27 -13.44 5.23
CA GLY A 83 20.80 -13.93 6.53
C GLY A 83 19.29 -13.83 6.80
N MET A 84 18.47 -13.35 5.85
CA MET A 84 17.01 -13.28 6.05
C MET A 84 16.26 -14.55 5.59
N SER A 85 15.66 -15.27 6.54
CA SER A 85 14.69 -16.34 6.26
C SER A 85 13.38 -15.79 5.66
N GLU A 86 12.58 -16.63 4.99
CA GLU A 86 11.26 -16.21 4.47
C GLU A 86 10.34 -15.64 5.57
N GLN A 87 10.39 -16.20 6.78
CA GLN A 87 9.63 -15.71 7.93
C GLN A 87 10.08 -14.30 8.32
N SER A 88 11.39 -14.06 8.42
CA SER A 88 11.94 -12.73 8.73
C SER A 88 11.59 -11.70 7.65
N GLN A 89 11.48 -12.11 6.39
CA GLN A 89 11.06 -11.23 5.30
C GLN A 89 9.58 -10.82 5.43
N LYS A 90 8.70 -11.74 5.85
CA LYS A 90 7.29 -11.42 6.12
C LYS A 90 7.16 -10.45 7.29
N GLU A 91 7.88 -10.71 8.38
CA GLU A 91 7.90 -9.84 9.56
C GLU A 91 8.44 -8.45 9.22
N ASN A 92 9.52 -8.36 8.44
CA ASN A 92 10.05 -7.10 7.95
C ASN A 92 9.03 -6.34 7.09
N MET A 93 8.30 -7.03 6.20
CA MET A 93 7.26 -6.41 5.38
C MET A 93 6.11 -5.84 6.21
N VAL A 94 5.69 -6.55 7.27
CA VAL A 94 4.66 -6.09 8.20
C VAL A 94 5.15 -4.89 8.99
N TRP A 95 6.37 -4.97 9.54
CA TRP A 95 6.99 -3.86 10.28
C TRP A 95 7.10 -2.59 9.41
N GLN A 96 7.54 -2.73 8.15
CA GLN A 96 7.62 -1.60 7.23
C GLN A 96 6.26 -0.97 6.92
N GLN A 97 5.18 -1.76 6.85
CA GLN A 97 3.83 -1.21 6.68
C GLN A 97 3.34 -0.48 7.94
N GLN A 98 3.64 -1.02 9.14
CA GLN A 98 3.28 -0.38 10.41
C GLN A 98 3.95 0.97 10.56
N ILE A 99 5.28 1.04 10.43
CA ILE A 99 6.00 2.31 10.53
C ILE A 99 5.59 3.29 9.43
N LEU A 100 5.24 2.81 8.24
CA LEU A 100 4.71 3.66 7.17
C LEU A 100 3.36 4.27 7.56
N MET A 101 2.43 3.48 8.11
CA MET A 101 1.15 4.00 8.59
C MET A 101 1.34 5.03 9.71
N GLU A 102 2.28 4.80 10.63
CA GLU A 102 2.64 5.76 11.69
C GLU A 102 3.19 7.07 11.09
N MET A 103 4.14 6.99 10.15
CA MET A 103 4.67 8.18 9.49
C MET A 103 3.59 8.96 8.72
N LEU A 104 2.63 8.27 8.10
CA LEU A 104 1.54 8.92 7.37
C LEU A 104 0.51 9.56 8.30
N ASN A 105 0.35 9.09 9.55
CA ASN A 105 -0.52 9.75 10.54
C ASN A 105 -0.01 11.15 10.93
N GLU A 106 1.29 11.38 10.81
CA GLU A 106 1.92 12.69 11.03
C GLU A 106 1.87 13.60 9.80
N MET A 107 1.19 13.17 8.72
CA MET A 107 1.06 13.92 7.46
C MET A 107 -0.39 14.33 7.22
N PRO A 108 -0.64 15.41 6.45
CA PRO A 108 -1.99 15.85 6.09
C PRO A 108 -2.60 14.96 4.99
N VAL A 109 -2.64 13.65 5.22
CA VAL A 109 -3.23 12.64 4.32
C VAL A 109 -4.30 11.86 5.09
N MET A 110 -5.31 11.35 4.39
CA MET A 110 -6.31 10.47 5.00
C MET A 110 -5.93 9.01 4.74
N GLN A 111 -5.93 8.19 5.78
CA GLN A 111 -5.77 6.74 5.67
C GLN A 111 -7.11 6.05 5.90
N LEU A 112 -7.49 5.16 4.98
CA LEU A 112 -8.72 4.38 5.06
C LEU A 112 -8.40 2.89 5.03
N VAL A 113 -8.87 2.18 6.05
CA VAL A 113 -8.81 0.72 6.17
C VAL A 113 -10.14 0.26 6.76
N LEU A 114 -10.71 -0.80 6.22
CA LEU A 114 -11.96 -1.37 6.71
C LEU A 114 -11.89 -2.89 6.66
N ASP A 115 -12.10 -3.54 7.80
CA ASP A 115 -12.05 -4.99 7.91
C ASP A 115 -12.98 -5.66 6.89
N ARG A 116 -12.48 -6.74 6.30
CA ARG A 116 -13.16 -7.57 5.29
C ARG A 116 -13.47 -6.84 3.97
N VAL A 117 -12.83 -5.69 3.73
CA VAL A 117 -12.96 -4.91 2.51
C VAL A 117 -11.58 -4.74 1.86
N GLU A 118 -11.49 -4.85 0.54
CA GLU A 118 -10.23 -4.62 -0.18
C GLU A 118 -10.07 -3.13 -0.52
N ALA A 119 -8.82 -2.71 -0.75
CA ALA A 119 -8.52 -1.32 -1.10
C ALA A 119 -9.33 -0.84 -2.33
N ASP A 120 -9.49 -1.72 -3.34
CA ASP A 120 -10.28 -1.44 -4.55
C ASP A 120 -11.74 -1.06 -4.24
N ASP A 121 -12.36 -1.74 -3.27
CA ASP A 121 -13.73 -1.46 -2.85
C ASP A 121 -13.81 -0.08 -2.15
N ILE A 122 -12.83 0.25 -1.31
CA ILE A 122 -12.72 1.55 -0.64
C ILE A 122 -12.51 2.66 -1.67
N ILE A 123 -11.63 2.46 -2.66
CA ILE A 123 -11.38 3.42 -3.74
C ILE A 123 -12.69 3.69 -4.49
N SER A 124 -13.45 2.65 -4.83
CA SER A 124 -14.75 2.77 -5.49
C SER A 124 -15.74 3.59 -4.66
N MET A 125 -15.84 3.32 -3.35
CA MET A 125 -16.71 4.08 -2.44
C MET A 125 -16.31 5.55 -2.32
N VAL A 126 -15.01 5.83 -2.20
CA VAL A 126 -14.46 7.18 -2.12
C VAL A 126 -14.76 7.94 -3.41
N VAL A 127 -14.44 7.35 -4.57
CA VAL A 127 -14.64 7.97 -5.87
C VAL A 127 -16.12 8.18 -6.18
N GLY A 128 -17.00 7.27 -5.73
CA GLY A 128 -18.45 7.40 -5.85
C GLY A 128 -19.12 8.34 -4.84
N SER A 129 -18.38 8.81 -3.83
CA SER A 129 -18.97 9.62 -2.74
C SER A 129 -19.54 10.95 -3.25
N PRO A 130 -20.76 11.35 -2.82
CA PRO A 130 -21.32 12.67 -3.10
C PRO A 130 -20.42 13.82 -2.64
N LYS A 131 -19.59 13.61 -1.62
CA LYS A 131 -18.62 14.59 -1.11
C LYS A 131 -17.69 15.13 -2.20
N TYR A 132 -17.31 14.27 -3.15
CA TYR A 132 -16.40 14.61 -4.23
C TYR A 132 -17.12 14.82 -5.56
N LYS A 133 -18.41 15.17 -5.55
CA LYS A 133 -19.14 15.53 -6.76
C LYS A 133 -18.53 16.78 -7.39
N GLY A 134 -18.23 16.73 -8.69
CA GLY A 134 -17.57 17.82 -9.42
C GLY A 134 -16.04 17.90 -9.26
N TRP A 135 -15.43 17.04 -8.43
CA TRP A 135 -13.98 16.99 -8.29
C TRP A 135 -13.33 16.18 -9.41
N GLN A 136 -12.14 16.58 -9.83
CA GLN A 136 -11.25 15.74 -10.62
C GLN A 136 -10.61 14.67 -9.72
N LYS A 137 -10.87 13.40 -10.04
CA LYS A 137 -10.44 12.26 -9.23
C LYS A 137 -9.34 11.50 -9.96
N VAL A 138 -8.14 11.49 -9.37
CA VAL A 138 -7.00 10.72 -9.86
C VAL A 138 -6.84 9.50 -8.96
N ILE A 139 -7.00 8.30 -9.53
CA ILE A 139 -6.72 7.03 -8.85
C ILE A 139 -5.30 6.61 -9.23
N VAL A 140 -4.48 6.32 -8.23
CA VAL A 140 -3.13 5.78 -8.41
C VAL A 140 -3.14 4.35 -7.90
N SER A 141 -3.24 3.42 -8.82
CA SER A 141 -3.03 1.99 -8.62
C SER A 141 -2.16 1.49 -9.78
N SER A 142 -1.39 0.42 -9.60
CA SER A 142 -0.61 -0.17 -10.72
C SER A 142 -0.45 -1.66 -10.56
#